data_AF-A0A955SWE2-F1
#
_entry.id   AF-A0A955SWE2-F1
#
_cell.length_a   1.000
_cell.length_b   1.000
_cell.length_c   1.000
_cell.angle_alpha   90.00
_cell.angle_beta   90.00
_cell.angle_gamma   90.00
#
_symmetry.space_group_name_H-M   'P 1'
#
loop_
_entity.id
_entity.type
_entity.pdbx_description
1 polymer ?
#
loop_
_entity_poly.entity_id
_entity_poly.type
_entity_poly.pdbx_seq_one_letter_code
_entity_poly.pdbx_strand_id
1 'polypeptide(L)'
;MTWTKTLALVLLIPSYVTAQGYGPEVAASKMTVPEGFEVKLFASEPDIRQPVAMEFDHRGRLWVIQYLQYPNPAGLERVEVDRWSRTTYDRVPEPPPKGPRGADRITICEDTDGDGVADSFKDFVDGLNLASGLAFGHGGVFVLQVPYLLFYPDKNHDDIPDSDPEVCLTGFGMQDAHSVANSLT
;
A
#
# COMPACT_ATOMS: atom_id res chain seq x y z
N MET A 1 55.29 -21.20 21.45
CA MET A 1 53.95 -21.83 21.54
C MET A 1 52.93 -20.84 21.02
N THR A 2 52.78 -20.76 19.71
CA THR A 2 51.92 -19.80 19.00
C THR A 2 50.54 -20.41 18.81
N TRP A 3 49.53 -19.82 19.43
CA TRP A 3 48.13 -20.24 19.30
C TRP A 3 47.51 -19.56 18.08
N THR A 4 47.20 -20.33 17.04
CA THR A 4 46.34 -19.91 15.93
C THR A 4 44.89 -19.95 16.41
N LYS A 5 44.25 -18.78 16.53
CA LYS A 5 42.80 -18.69 16.75
C LYS A 5 42.09 -18.89 15.42
N THR A 6 41.45 -20.03 15.24
CA THR A 6 40.53 -20.27 14.11
C THR A 6 39.23 -19.52 14.38
N LEU A 7 38.91 -18.52 13.55
CA LEU A 7 37.56 -17.93 13.51
C LEU A 7 36.65 -18.87 12.73
N ALA A 8 35.59 -19.36 13.35
CA ALA A 8 34.50 -20.05 12.66
C ALA A 8 33.46 -19.00 12.23
N LEU A 9 33.27 -18.85 10.92
CA LEU A 9 32.19 -18.05 10.35
C LEU A 9 30.91 -18.91 10.35
N VAL A 10 29.95 -18.58 11.23
CA VAL A 10 28.63 -19.20 11.22
C VAL A 10 27.76 -18.42 10.24
N LEU A 11 27.48 -19.00 9.08
CA LEU A 11 26.46 -18.52 8.15
C LEU A 11 25.08 -18.86 8.74
N LEU A 12 24.42 -17.85 9.32
CA LEU A 12 23.00 -17.93 9.65
C LEU A 12 22.22 -17.79 8.34
N ILE A 13 21.73 -18.91 7.82
CA ILE A 13 20.73 -18.89 6.74
C ILE A 13 19.42 -18.42 7.40
N PRO A 14 18.84 -17.29 7.00
CA PRO A 14 17.56 -16.86 7.55
C PRO A 14 16.50 -17.92 7.23
N SER A 15 15.85 -18.42 8.27
CA SER A 15 14.68 -19.28 8.13
C SER A 15 13.57 -18.45 7.50
N TYR A 16 13.21 -18.73 6.24
CA TYR A 16 12.01 -18.16 5.65
C TYR A 16 10.80 -18.69 6.42
N VAL A 17 10.01 -17.78 7.00
CA VAL A 17 8.69 -18.12 7.51
C VAL A 17 7.81 -18.36 6.28
N THR A 18 7.54 -19.62 5.96
CA THR A 18 6.55 -19.97 4.94
C THR A 18 5.19 -19.57 5.48
N ALA A 19 4.48 -18.67 4.77
CA ALA A 19 3.09 -18.38 5.08
C ALA A 19 2.28 -19.69 5.12
N GLN A 20 1.34 -19.80 6.06
CA GLN A 20 0.55 -21.02 6.26
C GLN A 20 -0.56 -21.22 5.20
N GLY A 21 -0.66 -20.29 4.23
CA GLY A 21 -1.64 -20.31 3.14
C GLY A 21 -1.13 -20.98 1.87
N TYR A 22 -2.06 -21.23 0.94
CA TYR A 22 -1.72 -21.64 -0.42
C TYR A 22 -0.97 -20.52 -1.15
N GLY A 23 -0.05 -20.89 -2.06
CA GLY A 23 0.46 -19.94 -3.05
C GLY A 23 -0.67 -19.39 -3.93
N PRO A 24 -0.48 -18.22 -4.56
CA PRO A 24 -1.58 -17.46 -5.15
C PRO A 24 -2.36 -18.24 -6.22
N GLU A 25 -1.67 -18.97 -7.09
CA GLU A 25 -2.28 -19.85 -8.10
C GLU A 25 -3.15 -20.96 -7.49
N VAL A 26 -2.61 -21.62 -6.45
CA VAL A 26 -3.33 -22.67 -5.75
C VAL A 26 -4.53 -22.09 -5.01
N ALA A 27 -4.40 -20.91 -4.39
CA ALA A 27 -5.48 -20.22 -3.71
C ALA A 27 -6.64 -19.90 -4.66
N ALA A 28 -6.35 -19.33 -5.84
CA ALA A 28 -7.35 -19.05 -6.88
C ALA A 28 -8.10 -20.33 -7.31
N SER A 29 -7.37 -21.44 -7.54
CA SER A 29 -7.97 -22.72 -7.93
C SER A 29 -8.89 -23.36 -6.86
N LYS A 30 -8.79 -22.90 -5.60
CA LYS A 30 -9.60 -23.38 -4.48
C LYS A 30 -10.86 -22.55 -4.26
N MET A 31 -11.03 -21.42 -4.96
CA MET A 31 -12.23 -20.61 -4.88
C MET A 31 -13.40 -21.30 -5.59
N THR A 32 -14.59 -21.17 -5.02
CA THR A 32 -15.83 -21.63 -5.63
C THR A 32 -16.62 -20.43 -6.11
N VAL A 33 -17.05 -20.45 -7.37
CA VAL A 33 -17.88 -19.39 -7.96
C VAL A 33 -19.17 -19.95 -8.55
N PRO A 34 -20.22 -19.12 -8.71
CA PRO A 34 -21.46 -19.53 -9.40
C PRO A 34 -21.21 -19.97 -10.85
N GLU A 35 -22.15 -20.71 -11.41
CA GLU A 35 -22.11 -21.11 -12.83
C GLU A 35 -22.02 -19.87 -13.74
N GLY A 36 -21.15 -19.93 -14.74
CA GLY A 36 -20.89 -18.81 -15.67
C GLY A 36 -19.83 -17.82 -15.20
N PHE A 37 -19.23 -18.00 -14.02
CA PHE A 37 -18.13 -17.18 -13.52
C PHE A 37 -16.81 -17.96 -13.49
N GLU A 38 -15.70 -17.22 -13.59
CA GLU A 38 -14.33 -17.73 -13.50
C GLU A 38 -13.52 -16.82 -12.55
N VAL A 39 -12.55 -17.39 -11.85
CA VAL A 39 -11.53 -16.66 -11.08
C VAL A 39 -10.17 -16.90 -11.72
N LYS A 40 -9.45 -15.82 -12.02
CA LYS A 40 -8.06 -15.84 -12.45
C LYS A 40 -7.21 -15.00 -11.51
N LEU A 41 -5.97 -15.42 -11.31
CA LEU A 41 -4.99 -14.62 -10.60
C LEU A 41 -4.54 -13.48 -11.50
N PHE A 42 -4.72 -12.23 -11.07
CA PHE A 42 -4.30 -11.05 -11.84
C PHE A 42 -2.95 -10.49 -11.37
N ALA A 43 -2.75 -10.37 -10.06
CA ALA A 43 -1.50 -9.90 -9.45
C ALA A 43 -1.31 -10.54 -8.06
N SER A 44 -0.07 -10.67 -7.61
CA SER A 44 0.26 -11.27 -6.31
C SER A 44 1.58 -10.74 -5.74
N GLU A 45 2.02 -11.26 -4.60
CA GLU A 45 3.35 -11.00 -4.08
C GLU A 45 4.45 -11.52 -5.03
N PRO A 46 5.59 -10.79 -5.17
CA PRO A 46 6.01 -9.64 -4.36
C PRO A 46 5.47 -8.27 -4.83
N ASP A 47 4.84 -8.20 -6.00
CA ASP A 47 4.47 -6.94 -6.66
C ASP A 47 3.35 -6.20 -5.92
N ILE A 48 2.31 -6.95 -5.52
CA ILE A 48 1.19 -6.45 -4.71
C ILE A 48 1.15 -7.13 -3.35
N ARG A 49 1.25 -6.32 -2.29
CA ARG A 49 1.17 -6.74 -0.88
C ARG A 49 0.17 -5.88 -0.13
N GLN A 50 -0.57 -6.51 0.79
CA GLN A 50 -1.56 -5.84 1.65
C GLN A 50 -2.47 -4.84 0.88
N PRO A 51 -3.17 -5.28 -0.19
CA PRO A 51 -4.09 -4.41 -0.92
C PRO A 51 -5.23 -3.95 0.00
N VAL A 52 -5.51 -2.64 0.04
CA VAL A 52 -6.59 -2.06 0.85
C VAL A 52 -7.70 -1.39 0.04
N ALA A 53 -7.33 -0.75 -1.07
CA ALA A 53 -8.25 -0.11 -2.00
C ALA A 53 -7.73 -0.31 -3.43
N MET A 54 -8.65 -0.41 -4.37
CA MET A 54 -8.31 -0.58 -5.78
C MET A 54 -9.32 0.11 -6.68
N GLU A 55 -8.85 0.63 -7.82
CA GLU A 55 -9.70 1.28 -8.81
C GLU A 55 -9.12 1.10 -10.22
N PHE A 56 -10.00 1.05 -11.22
CA PHE A 56 -9.56 0.99 -12.62
C PHE A 56 -9.52 2.38 -13.23
N ASP A 57 -8.43 2.70 -13.91
CA ASP A 57 -8.36 3.93 -14.69
C ASP A 57 -9.05 3.80 -16.06
N HIS A 58 -9.14 4.92 -16.79
CA HIS A 58 -9.73 4.97 -18.13
C HIS A 58 -8.95 4.19 -19.20
N ARG A 59 -7.73 3.75 -18.90
CA ARG A 59 -6.89 2.90 -19.77
C ARG A 59 -7.08 1.42 -19.46
N GLY A 60 -7.90 1.07 -18.47
CA GLY A 60 -8.17 -0.31 -18.06
C GLY A 60 -7.12 -0.90 -17.12
N ARG A 61 -6.22 -0.08 -16.55
CA ARG A 61 -5.20 -0.53 -15.60
C ARG A 61 -5.74 -0.52 -14.19
N LEU A 62 -5.31 -1.46 -13.36
CA LEU A 62 -5.72 -1.56 -11.97
C LEU A 62 -4.75 -0.79 -11.08
N TRP A 63 -5.23 0.19 -10.34
CA TRP A 63 -4.47 0.92 -9.34
C TRP A 63 -4.76 0.32 -7.96
N VAL A 64 -3.73 0.00 -7.20
CA VAL A 64 -3.85 -0.69 -5.90
C VAL A 64 -3.09 0.09 -4.84
N ILE A 65 -3.77 0.46 -3.76
CA ILE A 65 -3.10 0.95 -2.55
C ILE A 65 -2.57 -0.26 -1.77
N GLN A 66 -1.27 -0.29 -1.56
CA GLN A 66 -0.59 -1.24 -0.69
C GLN A 66 -0.41 -0.63 0.71
N TYR A 67 -1.11 -1.20 1.70
CA TYR A 67 -1.17 -0.72 3.09
C TYR A 67 -0.06 -1.33 3.96
N LEU A 68 1.19 -1.05 3.59
CA LEU A 68 2.41 -1.63 4.15
C LEU A 68 2.82 -0.98 5.49
N GLN A 69 2.38 0.24 5.76
CA GLN A 69 2.67 1.03 6.95
C GLN A 69 1.51 0.94 7.96
N TYR A 70 1.23 -0.27 8.40
CA TYR A 70 0.17 -0.56 9.36
C TYR A 70 0.72 -1.37 10.54
N PRO A 71 0.21 -1.17 11.77
CA PRO A 71 -0.86 -0.24 12.16
C PRO A 71 -0.37 1.15 12.58
N ASN A 72 0.95 1.38 12.58
CA ASN A 72 1.53 2.62 13.07
C ASN A 72 2.09 3.44 11.91
N PRO A 73 1.70 4.71 11.77
CA PRO A 73 2.36 5.60 10.81
C PRO A 73 3.83 5.76 11.18
N ALA A 74 4.69 5.86 10.18
CA ALA A 74 6.11 6.12 10.36
C ALA A 74 6.33 7.50 10.99
N GLY A 75 7.38 7.62 11.80
CA GLY A 75 7.82 8.91 12.37
C GLY A 75 6.93 9.52 13.45
N LEU A 76 5.90 8.79 13.92
CA LEU A 76 5.10 9.13 15.09
C LEU A 76 5.34 8.14 16.23
N GLU A 77 5.25 8.64 17.46
CA GLU A 77 5.36 7.83 18.67
C GLU A 77 3.97 7.56 19.26
N ARG A 78 3.72 6.31 19.67
CA ARG A 78 2.48 5.95 20.39
C ARG A 78 2.58 6.48 21.81
N VAL A 79 1.68 7.37 22.19
CA VAL A 79 1.58 7.91 23.55
C VAL A 79 0.68 7.03 24.43
N GLU A 80 -0.50 6.68 23.91
CA GLU A 80 -1.49 5.91 24.65
C GLU A 80 -2.26 4.99 23.70
N VAL A 81 -2.66 3.84 24.23
CA VAL A 81 -3.52 2.88 23.56
C VAL A 81 -4.68 2.58 24.49
N ASP A 82 -5.89 2.94 24.09
CA ASP A 82 -7.04 2.71 24.94
C ASP A 82 -7.56 1.26 24.82
N ARG A 83 -8.58 0.93 25.60
CA ARG A 83 -9.19 -0.41 25.63
C ARG A 83 -9.89 -0.82 24.32
N TRP A 84 -10.09 0.12 23.39
CA TRP A 84 -10.69 -0.12 22.07
C TRP A 84 -9.64 -0.09 20.96
N SER A 85 -8.36 -0.23 21.30
CA SER A 85 -7.23 -0.20 20.37
C SER A 85 -7.04 1.13 19.65
N ARG A 86 -7.66 2.22 20.13
CA ARG A 86 -7.40 3.56 19.59
C ARG A 86 -6.07 4.06 20.13
N THR A 87 -5.25 4.57 19.23
CA THR A 87 -3.88 5.02 19.49
C THR A 87 -3.82 6.53 19.44
N THR A 88 -3.39 7.14 20.54
CA THR A 88 -3.01 8.56 20.54
C THR A 88 -1.54 8.65 20.19
N TYR A 89 -1.22 9.47 19.19
CA TYR A 89 0.16 9.76 18.79
C TYR A 89 0.65 11.07 19.41
N ASP A 90 1.97 11.25 19.44
CA ASP A 90 2.64 12.43 20.00
C ASP A 90 2.26 13.74 19.30
N ARG A 91 1.95 13.68 18.00
CA ARG A 91 1.53 14.82 17.20
C ARG A 91 0.72 14.41 15.97
N VAL A 92 0.11 15.40 15.34
CA VAL A 92 -0.37 15.29 13.96
C VAL A 92 0.81 15.57 13.02
N PRO A 93 1.16 14.67 12.10
CA PRO A 93 2.26 14.89 11.16
C PRO A 93 1.88 15.96 10.13
N GLU A 94 2.87 16.71 9.64
CA GLU A 94 2.66 17.53 8.45
C GLU A 94 2.28 16.65 7.24
N PRO A 95 1.54 17.17 6.25
CA PRO A 95 1.25 16.44 5.03
C PRO A 95 2.52 16.17 4.21
N PRO A 96 2.51 15.18 3.29
CA PRO A 96 3.60 15.02 2.33
C PRO A 96 3.85 16.30 1.52
N PRO A 97 5.10 16.59 1.12
CA PRO A 97 6.31 15.81 1.38
C PRO A 97 7.00 16.13 2.73
N LYS A 98 6.44 17.05 3.55
CA LYS A 98 7.08 17.53 4.78
C LYS A 98 6.97 16.54 5.95
N GLY A 99 5.89 15.77 5.97
CA GLY A 99 5.67 14.72 6.95
C GLY A 99 6.65 13.55 6.85
N PRO A 100 6.63 12.65 7.85
CA PRO A 100 7.40 11.42 7.78
C PRO A 100 6.95 10.56 6.59
N ARG A 101 7.90 9.93 5.90
CA ARG A 101 7.61 8.99 4.81
C ARG A 101 7.35 7.61 5.39
N GLY A 102 6.19 7.04 5.09
CA GLY A 102 5.85 5.67 5.44
C GLY A 102 6.22 4.68 4.33
N ALA A 103 5.64 3.49 4.40
CA ALA A 103 5.85 2.42 3.42
C ALA A 103 4.67 2.23 2.45
N ASP A 104 3.53 2.90 2.67
CA ASP A 104 2.37 2.76 1.78
C ASP A 104 2.69 3.34 0.41
N ARG A 105 2.05 2.77 -0.61
CA ARG A 105 2.23 3.16 -2.00
C ARG A 105 1.00 2.84 -2.83
N ILE A 106 0.86 3.52 -3.96
CA ILE A 106 -0.16 3.26 -4.96
C ILE A 106 0.53 2.69 -6.18
N THR A 107 0.25 1.44 -6.50
CA THR A 107 0.86 0.70 -7.61
C THR A 107 -0.14 0.52 -8.74
N ILE A 108 0.28 0.86 -9.94
CA ILE A 108 -0.43 0.63 -11.19
C ILE A 108 -0.01 -0.76 -11.70
N CYS A 109 -0.98 -1.63 -11.89
CA CYS A 109 -0.86 -2.94 -12.50
C CYS A 109 -1.43 -2.90 -13.92
N GLU A 110 -0.62 -3.26 -14.90
CA GLU A 110 -0.99 -3.30 -16.31
C GLU A 110 -0.68 -4.68 -16.89
N ASP A 111 -1.65 -5.23 -17.62
CA ASP A 111 -1.52 -6.40 -18.47
C ASP A 111 -1.25 -5.87 -19.89
N THR A 112 -0.01 -6.02 -20.36
CA THR A 112 0.45 -5.43 -21.63
C THR A 112 0.29 -6.38 -22.81
N ASP A 113 0.09 -7.68 -22.58
CA ASP A 113 -0.08 -8.69 -23.62
C ASP A 113 -1.51 -9.25 -23.75
N GLY A 114 -2.39 -8.91 -22.81
CA GLY A 114 -3.82 -9.23 -22.81
C GLY A 114 -4.14 -10.65 -22.37
N ASP A 115 -3.23 -11.33 -21.67
CA ASP A 115 -3.44 -12.70 -21.18
C ASP A 115 -4.32 -12.79 -19.91
N GLY A 116 -4.64 -11.64 -19.31
CA GLY A 116 -5.42 -11.51 -18.09
C GLY A 116 -4.58 -11.56 -16.81
N VAL A 117 -3.26 -11.43 -16.90
CA VAL A 117 -2.30 -11.35 -15.79
C VAL A 117 -1.50 -10.06 -15.93
N ALA A 118 -1.35 -9.30 -14.84
CA ALA A 118 -0.52 -8.10 -14.88
C ALA A 118 0.97 -8.49 -15.00
N ASP A 119 1.66 -7.88 -15.98
CA ASP A 119 3.09 -8.07 -16.24
C ASP A 119 3.92 -6.80 -16.00
N SER A 120 3.25 -5.64 -15.87
CA SER A 120 3.87 -4.34 -15.66
C SER A 120 3.37 -3.71 -14.36
N PHE A 121 4.31 -3.29 -13.52
CA PHE A 121 4.04 -2.68 -12.22
C PHE A 121 4.83 -1.39 -12.05
N LYS A 122 4.14 -0.29 -11.79
CA LYS A 122 4.74 1.04 -11.55
C LYS A 122 4.07 1.71 -10.36
N ASP A 123 4.84 2.24 -9.43
CA ASP A 123 4.29 3.06 -8.35
C ASP A 123 3.99 4.47 -8.87
N PHE A 124 2.74 4.94 -8.70
CA PHE A 124 2.34 6.33 -8.98
C PHE A 124 2.86 7.27 -7.89
N VAL A 125 2.70 6.87 -6.64
CA VAL A 125 3.22 7.57 -5.46
C VAL A 125 3.59 6.57 -4.38
N ASP A 126 4.67 6.86 -3.65
CA ASP A 126 5.20 6.06 -2.55
C ASP A 126 5.39 6.93 -1.29
N GLY A 127 5.85 6.31 -0.20
CA GLY A 127 6.18 7.05 1.01
C GLY A 127 4.95 7.50 1.81
N LEU A 128 3.78 6.94 1.52
CA LEU A 128 2.52 7.27 2.16
C LEU A 128 2.42 6.63 3.56
N ASN A 129 1.50 7.14 4.37
CA ASN A 129 1.14 6.60 5.67
C ASN A 129 -0.37 6.46 5.79
N LEU A 130 -0.82 5.29 6.22
CA LEU A 130 -2.23 4.99 6.43
C LEU A 130 -3.10 5.44 5.25
N ALA A 131 -2.66 5.16 4.02
CA ALA A 131 -3.41 5.44 2.81
C ALA A 131 -4.49 4.38 2.58
N SER A 132 -5.74 4.80 2.36
CA SER A 132 -6.92 3.92 2.47
C SER A 132 -7.98 4.14 1.39
N GLY A 133 -7.80 5.12 0.51
CA GLY A 133 -8.69 5.37 -0.60
C GLY A 133 -8.02 6.17 -1.70
N LEU A 134 -8.41 5.90 -2.95
CA LEU A 134 -8.10 6.74 -4.10
C LEU A 134 -9.38 7.04 -4.90
N ALA A 135 -9.33 8.10 -5.71
CA ALA A 135 -10.31 8.39 -6.74
C ALA A 135 -9.69 9.23 -7.85
N PHE A 136 -10.04 8.94 -9.10
CA PHE A 136 -9.61 9.75 -10.24
C PHE A 136 -10.51 10.97 -10.45
N GLY A 137 -9.93 12.10 -10.83
CA GLY A 137 -10.72 13.27 -11.22
C GLY A 137 -9.90 14.53 -11.34
N HIS A 138 -10.47 15.56 -11.97
CA HIS A 138 -9.88 16.90 -12.04
C HIS A 138 -8.43 16.95 -12.60
N GLY A 139 -8.06 15.99 -13.44
CA GLY A 139 -6.70 15.89 -14.00
C GLY A 139 -5.66 15.43 -12.96
N GLY A 140 -6.05 14.53 -12.07
CA GLY A 140 -5.16 13.93 -11.08
C GLY A 140 -5.85 12.84 -10.26
N VAL A 141 -5.26 12.55 -9.10
CA VAL A 141 -5.67 11.48 -8.21
C VAL A 141 -5.88 12.03 -6.80
N PHE A 142 -7.09 11.85 -6.27
CA PHE A 142 -7.37 12.07 -4.87
C PHE A 142 -6.88 10.86 -4.07
N VAL A 143 -6.17 11.11 -2.98
CA VAL A 143 -5.64 10.06 -2.10
C VAL A 143 -6.04 10.37 -0.66
N LEU A 144 -6.76 9.44 -0.04
CA LEU A 144 -7.10 9.51 1.37
C LEU A 144 -5.98 8.88 2.19
N GLN A 145 -5.16 9.73 2.80
CA GLN A 145 -4.12 9.35 3.76
C GLN A 145 -4.43 10.12 5.04
N VAL A 146 -4.95 9.43 6.04
CA VAL A 146 -5.37 10.13 7.27
C VAL A 146 -4.18 10.86 7.92
N PRO A 147 -4.38 12.11 8.36
CA PRO A 147 -5.65 12.81 8.59
C PRO A 147 -6.11 13.70 7.41
N TYR A 148 -5.56 13.49 6.22
CA TYR A 148 -5.69 14.35 5.05
C TYR A 148 -6.43 13.68 3.89
N LEU A 149 -7.23 14.46 3.18
CA LEU A 149 -7.54 14.19 1.78
C LEU A 149 -6.54 14.97 0.93
N LEU A 150 -5.73 14.26 0.16
CA LEU A 150 -4.69 14.81 -0.71
C LEU A 150 -5.15 14.77 -2.17
N PHE A 151 -4.65 15.69 -2.99
CA PHE A 151 -4.78 15.65 -4.44
C PHE A 151 -3.41 15.73 -5.09
N TYR A 152 -3.07 14.69 -5.86
CA TYR A 152 -1.86 14.62 -6.69
C TYR A 152 -2.23 14.98 -8.13
N PRO A 153 -1.85 16.15 -8.65
CA PRO A 153 -2.13 16.52 -10.03
C PRO A 153 -1.30 15.63 -10.99
N ASP A 154 -1.92 15.20 -12.08
CA ASP A 154 -1.31 14.47 -13.20
C ASP A 154 -2.04 14.87 -14.48
N LYS A 155 -1.77 16.11 -14.94
CA LYS A 155 -2.46 16.74 -16.07
C LYS A 155 -1.94 16.25 -17.41
N ASN A 156 -0.70 15.78 -17.44
CA ASN A 156 -0.07 15.23 -18.63
C ASN A 156 -0.37 13.72 -18.81
N HIS A 157 -0.95 13.07 -17.79
CA HIS A 157 -1.34 11.66 -17.77
C HIS A 157 -0.15 10.73 -18.03
N ASP A 158 1.02 11.06 -17.48
CA ASP A 158 2.25 10.24 -17.57
C ASP A 158 2.45 9.33 -16.35
N ASP A 159 1.46 9.29 -15.46
CA ASP A 159 1.45 8.53 -14.21
C ASP A 159 2.58 8.96 -13.26
N ILE A 160 2.94 10.24 -13.28
CA ILE A 160 3.86 10.89 -12.34
C ILE A 160 3.18 12.16 -11.83
N PRO A 161 3.07 12.35 -10.50
CA PRO A 161 2.54 13.61 -9.98
C PRO A 161 3.32 14.83 -10.49
N ASP A 162 2.61 15.80 -11.06
CA ASP A 162 3.17 17.04 -11.61
C ASP A 162 3.74 17.95 -10.51
N SER A 163 3.30 17.78 -9.26
CA SER A 163 3.77 18.53 -8.09
C SER A 163 3.57 17.76 -6.79
N ASP A 164 4.06 18.34 -5.69
CA ASP A 164 3.65 17.98 -4.33
C ASP A 164 2.12 17.99 -4.20
N PRO A 165 1.54 17.16 -3.31
CA PRO A 165 0.09 17.07 -3.18
C PRO A 165 -0.52 18.33 -2.56
N GLU A 166 -1.70 18.66 -3.04
CA GLU A 166 -2.56 19.67 -2.42
C GLU A 166 -3.37 19.03 -1.29
N VAL A 167 -3.49 19.71 -0.15
CA VAL A 167 -4.34 19.25 0.96
C VAL A 167 -5.76 19.79 0.74
N CYS A 168 -6.66 18.93 0.28
CA CYS A 168 -8.05 19.28 0.02
C CYS A 168 -8.88 19.39 1.30
N LEU A 169 -8.70 18.44 2.23
CA LEU A 169 -9.40 18.41 3.51
C LEU A 169 -8.49 17.90 4.63
N THR A 170 -8.78 18.32 5.85
CA THR A 170 -8.11 17.89 7.07
C THR A 170 -9.13 17.51 8.13
N GLY A 171 -8.72 16.72 9.13
CA GLY A 171 -9.51 16.47 10.34
C GLY A 171 -10.09 15.06 10.44
N PHE A 172 -9.74 14.19 9.50
CA PHE A 172 -9.97 12.76 9.67
C PHE A 172 -9.15 12.22 10.84
N GLY A 173 -9.74 11.34 11.65
CA GLY A 173 -9.05 10.69 12.76
C GLY A 173 -8.00 9.70 12.27
N MET A 174 -6.91 9.59 13.01
CA MET A 174 -5.83 8.60 12.79
C MET A 174 -5.71 7.60 13.94
N GLN A 175 -6.56 7.73 14.96
CA GLN A 175 -6.44 6.96 16.18
C GLN A 175 -6.82 5.49 15.98
N ASP A 176 -7.71 5.20 15.05
CA ASP A 176 -8.11 3.83 14.71
C ASP A 176 -7.62 3.48 13.31
N ALA A 177 -6.39 2.95 13.22
CA ALA A 177 -5.78 2.49 11.97
C ALA A 177 -6.56 1.33 11.30
N HIS A 178 -7.48 0.70 12.02
CA HIS A 178 -8.36 -0.37 11.52
C HIS A 178 -9.62 0.17 10.84
N SER A 179 -10.07 1.36 11.23
CA SER A 179 -11.34 1.97 10.80
C SER A 179 -11.15 3.43 10.37
N VAL A 180 -10.07 3.70 9.65
CA VAL A 180 -9.82 5.02 9.07
C VAL A 180 -10.89 5.36 8.03
N ALA A 181 -11.06 6.66 7.76
CA ALA A 181 -11.77 7.08 6.57
C ALA A 181 -11.14 6.36 5.36
N ASN A 182 -11.97 5.72 4.55
CA ASN A 182 -11.56 4.87 3.43
C ASN A 182 -12.61 4.99 2.32
N SER A 183 -12.27 4.48 1.13
CA SER A 183 -13.16 4.41 -0.05
C SER A 183 -13.69 5.78 -0.50
N LEU A 184 -13.35 6.21 -1.72
CA LEU A 184 -13.83 7.48 -2.28
C LEU A 184 -14.94 7.29 -3.34
N THR A 185 -15.34 6.04 -3.60
CA THR A 185 -16.31 5.61 -4.62
C THR A 185 -17.10 4.39 -4.19
#